data_AF-A0A1Y3MR99-F1
#
_entry.id   AF-A0A1Y3MR99-F1
#
_cell.length_a   1.000
_cell.length_b   1.000
_cell.length_c   1.000
_cell.angle_alpha   90.00
_cell.angle_beta   90.00
_cell.angle_gamma   90.00
#
_symmetry.space_group_name_H-M   'P 1'
#
loop_
_entity.id
_entity.type
_entity.pdbx_description
1 polymer ?
#
loop_
_entity_poly.entity_id
_entity_poly.type
_entity_poly.pdbx_seq_one_letter_code
_entity_poly.pdbx_strand_id
1 'polypeptide(L)'
;MRFNTLLKLSSFLSLASVAYSFNGRMTYYGDGYDRPSVSAIPACGIDGVDLKTEYFIALNEEQYNDSLIKYNNPNTATVCNRCVKVTYKNKWVVGKIIDKCPSTSCKHGALDLSPTLFKTLENLNTGVIYADWEYTDCSNLGRSGTGSDSGSGSGSGSGSSKPTRTTTPSNSSGGSLPTSTGKCGKGIARCAPGLCCSQYGYCGSTSDYCDKGCQSEFGDCKGTMAIGQGGRCGEGFGRCASGLCCSKYGWCDKTSSHCGAGCQSKYGICNN
;
A
#
# COMPACT_ATOMS: atom_id res chain seq x y z
N MET A 1 19.29 -28.81 -48.36
CA MET A 1 18.95 -27.56 -47.64
C MET A 1 19.78 -27.50 -46.37
N ARG A 2 20.71 -26.55 -46.25
CA ARG A 2 21.35 -26.19 -44.98
C ARG A 2 21.29 -24.67 -44.87
N PHE A 3 20.40 -24.20 -44.00
CA PHE A 3 20.26 -22.79 -43.67
C PHE A 3 21.35 -22.43 -42.64
N ASN A 4 22.27 -21.54 -43.02
CA ASN A 4 23.14 -20.85 -42.06
C ASN A 4 22.37 -19.65 -41.50
N THR A 5 22.04 -19.70 -40.22
CA THR A 5 21.31 -18.64 -39.51
C THR A 5 22.30 -17.57 -39.05
N LEU A 6 22.14 -16.35 -39.57
CA LEU A 6 22.81 -15.13 -39.09
C LEU A 6 22.31 -14.77 -37.68
N LEU A 7 23.22 -14.74 -36.71
CA LEU A 7 23.00 -14.17 -35.38
C LEU A 7 22.94 -12.65 -35.48
N LYS A 8 21.74 -12.07 -35.33
CA LYS A 8 21.56 -10.64 -35.04
C LYS A 8 21.80 -10.41 -33.54
N LEU A 9 22.88 -9.74 -33.18
CA LEU A 9 23.02 -9.14 -31.85
C LEU A 9 22.15 -7.87 -31.81
N SER A 10 21.00 -7.95 -31.14
CA SER A 10 20.24 -6.77 -30.73
C SER A 10 20.77 -6.30 -29.37
N SER A 11 21.44 -5.14 -29.38
CA SER A 11 21.85 -4.41 -28.19
C SER A 11 20.63 -3.91 -27.42
N PHE A 12 20.48 -4.34 -26.17
CA PHE A 12 19.46 -3.84 -25.25
C PHE A 12 20.04 -2.64 -24.49
N LEU A 13 19.64 -1.41 -24.85
CA LEU A 13 19.84 -0.26 -23.97
C LEU A 13 18.88 -0.41 -22.78
N SER A 14 19.42 -0.70 -21.60
CA SER A 14 18.70 -0.64 -20.34
C SER A 14 18.34 0.81 -20.03
N LEU A 15 17.05 1.16 -20.12
CA LEU A 15 16.52 2.41 -19.60
C LEU A 15 16.56 2.34 -18.06
N ALA A 16 17.66 2.80 -17.46
CA ALA A 16 17.70 3.03 -16.02
C ALA A 16 16.64 4.09 -15.70
N SER A 17 15.58 3.69 -14.98
CA SER A 17 14.59 4.62 -14.45
C SER A 17 15.30 5.49 -13.41
N VAL A 18 15.58 6.74 -13.75
CA VAL A 18 16.12 7.70 -12.78
C VAL A 18 15.01 7.99 -11.78
N ALA A 19 15.07 7.35 -10.61
CA ALA A 19 14.20 7.70 -9.50
C ALA A 19 14.56 9.13 -9.05
N TYR A 20 13.62 10.06 -9.16
CA TYR A 20 13.79 11.41 -8.63
C TYR A 20 13.79 11.32 -7.10
N SER A 21 15.00 11.36 -6.53
CA SER A 21 15.22 11.49 -5.09
C SER A 21 15.34 12.97 -4.72
N PHE A 22 14.74 13.35 -3.61
CA PHE A 22 14.86 14.65 -2.98
C PHE A 22 15.74 14.51 -1.74
N ASN A 23 16.38 15.61 -1.33
CA ASN A 23 17.08 15.72 -0.05
C ASN A 23 16.50 16.91 0.70
N GLY A 24 16.33 16.78 2.01
CA GLY A 24 15.85 17.91 2.81
C GLY A 24 15.91 17.71 4.31
N ARG A 25 15.53 18.79 5.00
CA ARG A 25 15.42 18.85 6.46
C ARG A 25 14.18 18.10 6.92
N MET A 26 14.32 17.17 7.84
CA MET A 26 13.21 16.43 8.45
C MET A 26 13.08 16.78 9.92
N THR A 27 11.86 17.13 10.33
CA THR A 27 11.43 17.25 11.73
C THR A 27 10.30 16.27 12.02
N TYR A 28 9.62 16.42 13.14
CA TYR A 28 8.39 15.72 13.41
C TYR A 28 7.33 16.61 14.06
N TYR A 29 6.06 16.26 13.88
CA TYR A 29 4.90 16.93 14.47
C TYR A 29 3.81 15.94 14.91
N GLY A 30 2.89 16.41 15.75
CA GLY A 30 1.67 15.68 16.08
C GLY A 30 1.87 14.55 17.09
N ASP A 31 2.48 14.85 18.24
CA ASP A 31 2.49 13.97 19.40
C ASP A 31 1.24 14.17 20.28
N GLY A 32 0.82 13.12 20.99
CA GLY A 32 -0.32 13.18 21.90
C GLY A 32 -1.60 13.74 21.26
N TYR A 33 -2.03 14.92 21.71
CA TYR A 33 -3.27 15.58 21.29
C TYR A 33 -3.13 16.41 20.00
N ASP A 34 -1.90 16.73 19.58
CA ASP A 34 -1.64 17.57 18.39
C ASP A 34 -1.57 16.74 17.09
N ARG A 35 -1.89 15.45 17.19
CA ARG A 35 -1.92 14.52 16.06
C ARG A 35 -3.04 14.90 15.07
N PRO A 36 -2.83 14.71 13.75
CA PRO A 36 -3.88 14.85 12.74
C PRO A 36 -5.16 14.12 13.13
N SER A 37 -6.27 14.85 13.17
CA SER A 37 -7.56 14.37 13.66
C SER A 37 -8.72 15.10 13.00
N VAL A 38 -9.95 14.73 13.34
CA VAL A 38 -11.13 15.46 12.88
C VAL A 38 -11.22 16.89 13.46
N SER A 39 -10.51 17.16 14.56
CA SER A 39 -10.43 18.49 15.20
C SER A 39 -9.17 19.26 14.80
N ALA A 40 -8.18 18.57 14.22
CA ALA A 40 -6.96 19.13 13.65
C ALA A 40 -6.79 18.54 12.25
N ILE A 41 -7.62 19.02 11.32
CA ILE A 41 -7.75 18.46 9.98
C ILE A 41 -6.47 18.74 9.18
N PRO A 42 -5.80 17.70 8.64
CA PRO A 42 -4.61 17.91 7.85
C PRO A 42 -4.98 18.47 6.47
N ALA A 43 -4.04 19.11 5.78
CA ALA A 43 -4.28 19.82 4.52
C ALA A 43 -4.87 18.95 3.41
N CYS A 44 -4.63 17.64 3.40
CA CYS A 44 -5.28 16.73 2.45
C CYS A 44 -6.77 16.49 2.70
N GLY A 45 -7.31 17.05 3.79
CA GLY A 45 -8.66 16.79 4.26
C GLY A 45 -8.77 15.45 5.00
N ILE A 46 -10.01 15.08 5.32
CA ILE A 46 -10.33 13.83 6.02
C ILE A 46 -10.84 12.74 5.09
N ASP A 47 -11.20 13.08 3.86
CA ASP A 47 -11.74 12.13 2.89
C ASP A 47 -10.61 11.24 2.33
N GLY A 48 -10.64 9.96 2.69
CA GLY A 48 -9.64 8.98 2.23
C GLY A 48 -8.29 9.03 2.97
N VAL A 49 -8.15 9.92 3.95
CA VAL A 49 -6.99 9.96 4.86
C VAL A 49 -7.24 9.05 6.04
N ASP A 50 -6.34 8.09 6.25
CA ASP A 50 -6.36 7.27 7.47
C ASP A 50 -5.76 8.06 8.64
N LEU A 51 -6.60 8.76 9.39
CA LEU A 51 -6.18 9.52 10.58
C LEU A 51 -5.62 8.64 11.70
N LYS A 52 -5.74 7.31 11.62
CA LYS A 52 -5.16 6.36 12.60
C LYS A 52 -3.75 5.91 12.22
N THR A 53 -3.27 6.18 11.00
CA THR A 53 -1.92 5.74 10.57
C THR A 53 -0.81 6.38 11.41
N GLU A 54 0.08 5.61 12.01
CA GLU A 54 1.20 6.19 12.75
C GLU A 54 2.33 6.72 11.86
N TYR A 55 2.25 6.53 10.54
CA TYR A 55 3.28 6.87 9.57
C TYR A 55 2.82 7.99 8.63
N PHE A 56 2.34 9.09 9.20
CA PHE A 56 1.95 10.28 8.45
C PHE A 56 3.12 11.25 8.25
N ILE A 57 3.01 12.10 7.22
CA ILE A 57 4.00 13.09 6.80
C ILE A 57 3.27 14.37 6.35
N ALA A 58 3.84 15.53 6.69
CA ALA A 58 3.53 16.80 6.08
C ALA A 58 4.61 17.18 5.05
N LEU A 59 4.22 17.48 3.82
CA LEU A 59 5.14 17.91 2.75
C LEU A 59 5.31 19.44 2.80
N ASN A 60 6.52 19.95 2.56
CA ASN A 60 6.74 21.40 2.45
C ASN A 60 5.76 22.08 1.48
N GLU A 61 5.41 23.31 1.82
CA GLU A 61 4.38 24.08 1.16
C GLU A 61 4.59 24.29 -0.34
N GLU A 62 5.83 24.50 -0.78
CA GLU A 62 6.17 24.72 -2.19
C GLU A 62 5.77 23.50 -3.04
N GLN A 63 6.32 22.33 -2.71
CA GLN A 63 6.03 21.09 -3.44
C GLN A 63 4.57 20.62 -3.27
N TYR A 64 3.93 20.97 -2.16
CA TYR A 64 2.51 20.69 -1.95
C TYR A 64 1.63 21.55 -2.88
N ASN A 65 1.86 22.87 -2.87
CA ASN A 65 1.06 23.84 -3.62
C ASN A 65 1.22 23.64 -5.14
N ASP A 66 2.40 23.27 -5.61
CA ASP A 66 2.67 22.92 -7.02
C ASP A 66 1.81 21.76 -7.54
N SER A 67 1.25 20.96 -6.63
CA SER A 67 0.44 19.78 -6.95
C SER A 67 -1.07 20.03 -6.89
N LEU A 68 -1.50 21.25 -6.55
CA LEU A 68 -2.91 21.60 -6.40
C LEU A 68 -3.65 21.57 -7.75
N ILE A 69 -4.79 20.88 -7.78
CA ILE A 69 -5.74 20.98 -8.89
C ILE A 69 -6.56 22.28 -8.78
N LYS A 70 -6.88 22.70 -7.54
CA LYS A 70 -7.57 23.95 -7.23
C LYS A 70 -6.78 24.75 -6.20
N TYR A 71 -6.26 25.91 -6.59
CA TYR A 71 -5.34 26.72 -5.76
C TYR A 71 -5.91 27.10 -4.38
N ASN A 72 -7.23 27.26 -4.26
CA ASN A 72 -7.91 27.67 -3.03
C ASN A 72 -8.44 26.49 -2.20
N ASN A 73 -8.18 25.24 -2.60
CA ASN A 73 -8.62 24.06 -1.87
C ASN A 73 -7.44 23.10 -1.69
N PRO A 74 -6.80 23.10 -0.50
CA PRO A 74 -5.62 22.28 -0.25
C PRO A 74 -5.89 20.78 -0.41
N ASN A 75 -7.10 20.31 -0.13
CA ASN A 75 -7.50 18.91 -0.23
C ASN A 75 -7.44 18.35 -1.67
N THR A 76 -7.23 19.21 -2.67
CA THR A 76 -7.12 18.83 -4.09
C THR A 76 -5.69 18.58 -4.56
N ALA A 77 -4.71 18.68 -3.66
CA ALA A 77 -3.31 18.42 -3.97
C ALA A 77 -3.11 16.95 -4.42
N THR A 78 -2.52 16.74 -5.59
CA THR A 78 -2.27 15.40 -6.14
C THR A 78 -1.20 14.62 -5.37
N VAL A 79 -0.42 15.29 -4.52
CA VAL A 79 0.50 14.63 -3.58
C VAL A 79 -0.22 13.97 -2.40
N CYS A 80 -1.48 14.32 -2.13
CA CYS A 80 -2.23 13.73 -1.05
C CYS A 80 -2.37 12.23 -1.18
N ASN A 81 -2.22 11.54 -0.05
CA ASN A 81 -2.25 10.08 0.06
C ASN A 81 -1.15 9.34 -0.71
N ARG A 82 -0.18 10.04 -1.29
CA ARG A 82 1.03 9.41 -1.86
C ARG A 82 1.99 9.03 -0.74
N CYS A 83 2.77 7.99 -0.98
CA CYS A 83 3.76 7.51 -0.02
C CYS A 83 5.18 7.84 -0.48
N VAL A 84 6.04 8.06 0.50
CA VAL A 84 7.46 8.34 0.28
C VAL A 84 8.30 7.42 1.16
N LYS A 85 9.41 6.92 0.60
CA LYS A 85 10.45 6.22 1.35
C LYS A 85 11.46 7.25 1.80
N VAL A 86 11.59 7.45 3.11
CA VAL A 86 12.60 8.31 3.72
C VAL A 86 13.79 7.44 4.10
N THR A 87 14.99 7.83 3.65
CA THR A 87 16.25 7.13 3.89
C THR A 87 17.19 8.05 4.64
N TYR A 88 17.65 7.62 5.81
CA TYR A 88 18.59 8.36 6.65
C TYR A 88 19.67 7.42 7.17
N LYS A 89 20.94 7.75 6.90
CA LYS A 89 22.08 6.85 7.15
C LYS A 89 21.81 5.48 6.49
N ASN A 90 21.92 4.39 7.25
CA ASN A 90 21.65 3.05 6.78
C ASN A 90 20.23 2.58 7.14
N LYS A 91 19.27 3.48 7.35
CA LYS A 91 17.88 3.15 7.71
C LYS A 91 16.91 3.75 6.71
N TRP A 92 15.78 3.08 6.53
CA TRP A 92 14.67 3.63 5.75
C TRP A 92 13.33 3.30 6.38
N VAL A 93 12.32 4.14 6.10
CA VAL A 93 10.93 3.94 6.49
C VAL A 93 10.00 4.61 5.48
N VAL A 94 8.82 4.04 5.26
CA VAL A 94 7.82 4.59 4.34
C VAL A 94 6.68 5.25 5.12
N GLY A 95 6.37 6.49 4.76
CA GLY A 95 5.23 7.24 5.28
C GLY A 95 4.31 7.77 4.19
N LYS A 96 3.15 8.26 4.60
CA LYS A 96 2.12 8.81 3.71
C LYS A 96 2.00 10.32 3.90
N ILE A 97 1.99 11.06 2.80
CA ILE A 97 1.71 12.50 2.79
C ILE A 97 0.22 12.70 3.04
N ILE A 98 -0.10 13.35 4.16
CA ILE A 98 -1.49 13.70 4.51
C ILE A 98 -1.64 15.19 4.81
N ASP A 99 -0.55 15.92 4.99
CA ASP A 99 -0.59 17.31 5.43
C ASP A 99 0.43 18.18 4.69
N LYS A 100 0.37 19.48 4.95
CA LYS A 100 1.26 20.51 4.39
C LYS A 100 2.03 21.18 5.53
N CYS A 101 3.36 21.22 5.41
CA CYS A 101 4.24 21.94 6.32
C CYS A 101 4.50 23.37 5.80
N PRO A 102 4.18 24.43 6.59
CA PRO A 102 4.36 25.82 6.17
C PRO A 102 5.79 26.20 5.79
N SER A 103 5.94 27.09 4.81
CA SER A 103 7.23 27.56 4.27
C SER A 103 8.17 28.25 5.28
N THR A 104 7.62 28.73 6.39
CA THR A 104 8.39 29.28 7.53
C THR A 104 9.20 28.20 8.24
N SER A 105 8.70 26.96 8.29
CA SER A 105 9.33 25.82 8.98
C SER A 105 9.94 24.80 8.02
N CYS A 106 9.39 24.66 6.81
CA CYS A 106 9.78 23.66 5.83
C CYS A 106 10.16 24.31 4.49
N LYS A 107 11.43 24.22 4.11
CA LYS A 107 11.92 24.62 2.78
C LYS A 107 11.70 23.50 1.76
N HIS A 108 11.93 23.77 0.47
CA HIS A 108 11.89 22.76 -0.58
C HIS A 108 12.66 21.49 -0.17
N GLY A 109 12.07 20.31 -0.42
CA GLY A 109 12.63 19.02 -0.04
C GLY A 109 12.41 18.62 1.43
N ALA A 110 11.97 19.54 2.31
CA ALA A 110 11.71 19.23 3.70
C ALA A 110 10.40 18.43 3.89
N LEU A 111 10.40 17.55 4.89
CA LEU A 111 9.23 16.82 5.36
C LEU A 111 9.09 17.01 6.88
N ASP A 112 7.86 17.14 7.36
CA ASP A 112 7.57 17.03 8.79
C ASP A 112 6.95 15.66 9.07
N LEU A 113 7.68 14.81 9.79
CA LEU A 113 7.34 13.41 9.95
C LEU A 113 6.40 13.20 11.16
N SER A 114 5.74 12.05 11.22
CA SER A 114 5.13 11.58 12.48
C SER A 114 6.23 11.15 13.47
N PRO A 115 5.97 11.21 14.80
CA PRO A 115 6.96 10.81 15.79
C PRO A 115 7.35 9.33 15.66
N THR A 116 6.41 8.45 15.31
CA THR A 116 6.67 7.02 15.08
C THR A 116 7.59 6.80 13.87
N LEU A 117 7.35 7.52 12.78
CA LEU A 117 8.21 7.45 11.60
C LEU A 117 9.61 8.00 11.89
N PHE A 118 9.71 9.17 12.53
CA PHE A 118 11.00 9.75 12.91
C PHE A 118 11.81 8.82 13.82
N LYS A 119 11.18 8.24 14.86
CA LYS A 119 11.80 7.25 15.78
C LYS A 119 12.40 6.04 15.08
N THR A 120 11.86 5.66 13.93
CA THR A 120 12.40 4.57 13.13
C THR A 120 13.78 4.93 12.56
N LEU A 121 13.98 6.19 12.22
CA LEU A 121 15.23 6.71 11.66
C LEU A 121 16.20 7.15 12.76
N GLU A 122 15.74 7.94 13.74
CA GLU A 122 16.58 8.57 14.76
C GLU A 122 15.81 8.86 16.04
N ASN A 123 16.51 9.06 17.17
CA ASN A 123 15.88 9.44 18.43
C ASN A 123 15.20 10.81 18.32
N LEU A 124 14.00 10.98 18.92
CA LEU A 124 13.28 12.27 18.91
C LEU A 124 14.10 13.43 19.51
N ASN A 125 14.97 13.15 20.49
CA ASN A 125 15.84 14.17 21.11
C ASN A 125 16.83 14.79 20.13
N THR A 126 17.09 14.14 18.99
CA THR A 126 17.88 14.73 17.90
C THR A 126 17.14 15.91 17.26
N GLY A 127 15.80 15.88 17.24
CA GLY A 127 14.92 16.95 16.78
C GLY A 127 14.89 17.12 15.26
N VAL A 128 16.06 17.17 14.62
CA VAL A 128 16.23 17.48 13.19
C VAL A 128 17.22 16.52 12.57
N ILE A 129 16.87 15.95 11.42
CA ILE A 129 17.80 15.20 10.56
C ILE A 129 17.77 15.76 9.13
N TYR A 130 18.77 15.42 8.32
CA TYR A 130 18.79 15.69 6.89
C TYR A 130 18.82 14.35 6.16
N ALA A 131 17.80 14.08 5.36
CA ALA A 131 17.54 12.75 4.81
C ALA A 131 17.13 12.83 3.34
N ASP A 132 17.35 11.72 2.64
CA ASP A 132 16.88 11.53 1.27
C ASP A 132 15.47 10.94 1.28
N TRP A 133 14.68 11.26 0.28
CA TRP A 133 13.38 10.61 0.09
C TRP A 133 12.97 10.54 -1.37
N GLU A 134 12.18 9.52 -1.67
CA GLU A 134 11.62 9.28 -3.00
C GLU A 134 10.17 8.85 -2.88
N TYR A 135 9.36 9.14 -3.90
CA TYR A 135 8.02 8.58 -3.98
C TYR A 135 8.10 7.06 -4.10
N THR A 136 7.22 6.37 -3.38
CA THR A 136 7.13 4.91 -3.43
C THR A 136 5.68 4.47 -3.39
N ASP A 137 5.49 3.17 -3.61
CA ASP A 137 4.17 2.56 -3.54
C ASP A 137 3.67 2.50 -2.09
N CYS A 138 2.40 2.86 -1.89
CA CYS A 138 1.78 2.86 -0.55
C CYS A 138 1.56 1.47 0.05
N SER A 139 1.72 0.38 -0.71
CA SER A 139 1.82 -0.97 -0.16
C SER A 139 3.00 -1.15 0.79
N ASN A 140 3.99 -0.26 0.73
CA ASN A 140 5.11 -0.25 1.65
C ASN A 140 4.88 0.61 2.89
N LEU A 141 3.71 1.26 3.07
CA LEU A 141 3.45 2.14 4.22
C LEU A 141 3.77 1.45 5.56
N GLY A 142 4.57 2.10 6.39
CA GLY A 142 5.03 1.57 7.67
C GLY A 142 6.15 0.53 7.59
N ARG A 143 6.51 0.05 6.39
CA ARG A 143 7.71 -0.77 6.22
C ARG A 143 8.94 0.06 6.50
N SER A 144 9.91 -0.60 7.13
CA SER A 144 11.21 -0.03 7.47
C SER A 144 12.29 -1.10 7.36
N GLY A 145 13.54 -0.66 7.30
CA GLY A 145 14.67 -1.57 7.23
C GLY A 145 15.99 -0.86 7.44
N THR A 146 17.05 -1.67 7.47
CA THR A 146 18.44 -1.23 7.55
C THR A 146 19.22 -1.75 6.34
N GLY A 147 19.89 -0.87 5.59
CA GLY A 147 20.61 -1.24 4.36
C GLY A 147 20.18 -0.43 3.14
N SER A 148 21.12 -0.19 2.23
CA SER A 148 20.87 0.35 0.89
C SER A 148 20.26 -0.72 -0.02
N ASP A 149 18.96 -0.97 0.10
CA ASP A 149 18.23 -1.70 -0.95
C ASP A 149 18.00 -0.75 -2.14
N SER A 150 19.08 -0.60 -2.90
CA SER A 150 19.07 -0.10 -4.27
C SER A 150 19.04 -1.30 -5.21
N GLY A 151 17.87 -1.58 -5.78
CA GLY A 151 17.77 -2.33 -7.05
C GLY A 151 17.10 -3.71 -6.98
N SER A 152 15.93 -3.80 -7.61
CA SER A 152 15.50 -5.03 -8.28
C SER A 152 16.37 -5.27 -9.51
N GLY A 153 16.90 -6.48 -9.71
CA GLY A 153 17.47 -6.86 -11.00
C GLY A 153 18.35 -8.11 -10.99
N SER A 154 17.82 -9.20 -11.53
CA SER A 154 18.44 -10.49 -11.80
C SER A 154 19.81 -10.45 -12.49
N GLY A 155 20.69 -11.37 -12.14
CA GLY A 155 21.90 -11.67 -12.91
C GLY A 155 22.69 -12.86 -12.34
N SER A 156 22.47 -14.04 -12.93
CA SER A 156 23.17 -15.30 -12.67
C SER A 156 24.69 -15.22 -12.90
N GLY A 157 25.46 -15.91 -12.06
CA GLY A 157 26.88 -16.22 -12.28
C GLY A 157 27.37 -17.31 -11.32
N SER A 158 27.51 -18.52 -11.85
CA SER A 158 27.80 -19.80 -11.20
C SER A 158 29.15 -19.91 -10.46
N GLY A 159 29.21 -20.85 -9.52
CA GLY A 159 30.47 -21.45 -9.02
C GLY A 159 30.36 -21.97 -7.58
N SER A 160 29.43 -22.86 -7.27
CA SER A 160 29.64 -24.32 -7.20
C SER A 160 30.23 -24.82 -5.88
N SER A 161 29.32 -25.26 -4.99
CA SER A 161 29.47 -26.48 -4.19
C SER A 161 28.12 -26.90 -3.59
N LYS A 162 27.42 -27.78 -4.34
CA LYS A 162 26.69 -29.03 -3.98
C LYS A 162 26.40 -29.33 -2.48
N PRO A 163 25.42 -30.20 -2.10
CA PRO A 163 24.10 -30.60 -2.66
C PRO A 163 22.94 -30.30 -1.66
N THR A 164 21.64 -30.36 -1.95
CA THR A 164 20.86 -31.61 -2.09
C THR A 164 19.41 -31.29 -2.47
N ARG A 165 18.87 -32.17 -3.31
CA ARG A 165 17.64 -32.14 -4.08
C ARG A 165 16.35 -32.27 -3.24
N THR A 166 15.39 -31.43 -3.62
CA THR A 166 13.95 -31.67 -3.79
C THR A 166 13.33 -32.85 -3.05
N THR A 167 12.34 -32.54 -2.20
CA THR A 167 11.06 -33.24 -2.24
C THR A 167 9.93 -32.22 -2.18
N THR A 168 9.17 -32.14 -3.26
CA THR A 168 7.75 -31.78 -3.19
C THR A 168 7.07 -32.83 -2.30
N PRO A 169 6.05 -32.42 -1.54
CA PRO A 169 4.75 -33.01 -1.81
C PRO A 169 3.72 -31.92 -2.06
N SER A 170 3.03 -32.03 -3.19
CA SER A 170 1.61 -31.68 -3.22
C SER A 170 0.92 -32.58 -2.19
N ASN A 171 0.32 -32.00 -1.16
CA ASN A 171 -1.06 -32.36 -0.87
C ASN A 171 -1.78 -31.25 -0.11
N SER A 172 -2.91 -30.89 -0.70
CA SER A 172 -3.99 -30.04 -0.26
C SER A 172 -4.37 -30.13 1.22
N SER A 173 -4.43 -28.96 1.88
CA SER A 173 -5.48 -28.63 2.85
C SER A 173 -5.51 -27.12 3.20
N GLY A 174 -6.52 -26.40 2.70
CA GLY A 174 -7.26 -25.36 3.45
C GLY A 174 -6.64 -23.98 3.74
N GLY A 175 -5.46 -23.63 3.24
CA GLY A 175 -4.82 -22.35 3.58
C GLY A 175 -5.41 -21.14 2.84
N SER A 176 -6.08 -20.23 3.56
CA SER A 176 -6.48 -18.91 3.06
C SER A 176 -5.28 -18.22 2.38
N LEU A 177 -5.43 -17.87 1.10
CA LEU A 177 -4.46 -17.03 0.38
C LEU A 177 -4.19 -15.73 1.14
N PRO A 178 -2.94 -15.22 1.13
CA PRO A 178 -2.60 -13.96 1.78
C PRO A 178 -3.36 -12.79 1.15
N THR A 179 -3.55 -11.70 1.91
CA THR A 179 -4.19 -10.48 1.40
C THR A 179 -3.14 -9.52 0.82
N SER A 180 -3.42 -8.86 -0.31
CA SER A 180 -2.49 -8.05 -1.09
C SER A 180 -3.17 -6.82 -1.70
N THR A 181 -2.47 -5.69 -1.87
CA THR A 181 -2.92 -4.55 -2.70
C THR A 181 -2.20 -4.51 -4.05
N GLY A 182 -1.32 -5.48 -4.33
CA GLY A 182 -0.49 -5.57 -5.53
C GLY A 182 -0.91 -6.73 -6.42
N LYS A 183 -0.18 -7.84 -6.41
CA LYS A 183 -0.55 -9.03 -7.20
C LYS A 183 -1.64 -9.84 -6.51
N CYS A 184 -2.50 -10.47 -7.31
CA CYS A 184 -3.57 -11.36 -6.89
C CYS A 184 -3.74 -12.49 -7.89
N GLY A 185 -4.49 -13.53 -7.49
CA GLY A 185 -4.72 -14.70 -8.31
C GLY A 185 -4.50 -16.00 -7.55
N LYS A 186 -4.86 -17.11 -8.20
CA LYS A 186 -4.73 -18.46 -7.64
C LYS A 186 -3.28 -18.74 -7.23
N GLY A 187 -3.08 -19.12 -5.97
CA GLY A 187 -1.75 -19.40 -5.41
C GLY A 187 -0.89 -18.17 -5.14
N ILE A 188 -1.39 -16.96 -5.41
CA ILE A 188 -0.68 -15.70 -5.17
C ILE A 188 -1.24 -15.00 -3.93
N ALA A 189 -2.42 -14.39 -4.07
CA ALA A 189 -3.05 -13.60 -3.01
C ALA A 189 -4.49 -13.25 -3.37
N ARG A 190 -5.30 -12.91 -2.37
CA ARG A 190 -6.56 -12.18 -2.52
C ARG A 190 -6.29 -10.68 -2.37
N CYS A 191 -7.02 -9.85 -3.10
CA CYS A 191 -6.98 -8.41 -2.96
C CYS A 191 -7.53 -7.96 -1.61
N ALA A 192 -6.97 -6.86 -1.11
CA ALA A 192 -7.47 -6.19 0.10
C ALA A 192 -8.95 -5.81 -0.07
N PRO A 193 -9.70 -5.70 1.05
CA PRO A 193 -11.11 -5.31 0.99
C PRO A 193 -11.32 -4.04 0.16
N GLY A 194 -12.31 -4.08 -0.74
CA GLY A 194 -12.63 -2.98 -1.65
C GLY A 194 -11.81 -2.95 -2.94
N LEU A 195 -10.83 -3.85 -3.12
CA LEU A 195 -10.01 -3.92 -4.33
C LEU A 195 -10.38 -5.13 -5.20
N CYS A 196 -10.49 -4.89 -6.50
CA CYS A 196 -10.76 -5.87 -7.54
C CYS A 196 -9.47 -6.52 -8.01
N CYS A 197 -9.50 -7.84 -8.25
CA CYS A 197 -8.38 -8.53 -8.89
C CYS A 197 -8.61 -8.54 -10.40
N SER A 198 -7.86 -7.76 -11.16
CA SER A 198 -7.99 -7.71 -12.62
C SER A 198 -7.70 -9.05 -13.28
N GLN A 199 -8.11 -9.23 -14.53
CA GLN A 199 -7.73 -10.40 -15.35
C GLN A 199 -6.22 -10.60 -15.48
N TYR A 200 -5.44 -9.55 -15.24
CA TYR A 200 -3.99 -9.57 -15.30
C TYR A 200 -3.32 -9.91 -13.96
N GLY A 201 -4.11 -10.21 -12.92
CA GLY A 201 -3.59 -10.62 -11.62
C GLY A 201 -3.07 -9.46 -10.77
N TYR A 202 -3.72 -8.29 -10.87
CA TYR A 202 -3.39 -7.11 -10.06
C TYR A 202 -4.61 -6.56 -9.33
N CYS A 203 -4.40 -6.05 -8.13
CA CYS A 203 -5.41 -5.41 -7.31
C CYS A 203 -5.56 -3.94 -7.66
N GLY A 204 -6.79 -3.45 -7.72
CA GLY A 204 -7.08 -2.03 -7.91
C GLY A 204 -8.56 -1.73 -7.79
N SER A 205 -8.91 -0.44 -7.74
CA SER A 205 -10.29 0.02 -7.51
C SER A 205 -10.95 0.68 -8.72
N THR A 206 -10.23 0.87 -9.83
CA THR A 206 -10.79 1.46 -11.05
C THR A 206 -11.54 0.43 -11.90
N SER A 207 -12.32 0.91 -12.87
CA SER A 207 -12.99 0.09 -13.89
C SER A 207 -12.09 -0.98 -14.49
N ASP A 208 -10.84 -0.65 -14.76
CA ASP A 208 -9.88 -1.54 -15.44
C ASP A 208 -9.55 -2.80 -14.62
N TYR A 209 -9.71 -2.70 -13.30
CA TYR A 209 -9.52 -3.82 -12.37
C TYR A 209 -10.84 -4.51 -12.06
N CYS A 210 -11.93 -3.75 -12.00
CA CYS A 210 -13.21 -4.19 -11.49
C CYS A 210 -14.20 -4.68 -12.54
N ASP A 211 -14.03 -4.32 -13.81
CA ASP A 211 -14.97 -4.62 -14.90
C ASP A 211 -14.64 -5.97 -15.55
N LYS A 212 -14.64 -6.06 -16.90
CA LYS A 212 -14.55 -7.31 -17.65
C LYS A 212 -13.24 -8.07 -17.33
N GLY A 213 -13.39 -9.30 -16.84
CA GLY A 213 -12.28 -10.20 -16.55
C GLY A 213 -11.77 -10.15 -15.11
N CYS A 214 -12.42 -9.41 -14.22
CA CYS A 214 -12.06 -9.43 -12.81
C CYS A 214 -12.21 -10.84 -12.18
N GLN A 215 -11.19 -11.29 -11.46
CA GLN A 215 -11.10 -12.60 -10.81
C GLN A 215 -11.75 -12.55 -9.40
N SER A 216 -13.04 -12.87 -9.32
CA SER A 216 -13.87 -12.73 -8.11
C SER A 216 -13.44 -13.60 -6.92
N GLU A 217 -12.72 -14.69 -7.15
CA GLU A 217 -12.11 -15.50 -6.08
C GLU A 217 -10.94 -14.79 -5.39
N PHE A 218 -10.40 -13.74 -6.01
CA PHE A 218 -9.21 -13.03 -5.57
C PHE A 218 -9.43 -11.52 -5.43
N GLY A 219 -10.64 -10.98 -5.61
CA GLY A 219 -10.92 -9.56 -5.38
C GLY A 219 -12.38 -9.17 -5.57
N ASP A 220 -12.68 -7.88 -5.35
CA ASP A 220 -14.02 -7.35 -5.20
C ASP A 220 -14.64 -6.80 -6.50
N CYS A 221 -14.77 -7.68 -7.50
CA CYS A 221 -15.22 -7.35 -8.86
C CYS A 221 -16.60 -6.68 -8.94
N LYS A 222 -16.82 -5.76 -9.88
CA LYS A 222 -18.16 -5.24 -10.18
C LYS A 222 -19.06 -6.36 -10.69
N GLY A 223 -20.29 -6.40 -10.17
CA GLY A 223 -21.19 -7.53 -10.33
C GLY A 223 -21.06 -8.60 -9.23
N THR A 224 -20.05 -8.49 -8.36
CA THR A 224 -20.04 -9.16 -7.05
C THR A 224 -20.49 -8.17 -5.98
N MET A 225 -21.33 -8.63 -5.05
CA MET A 225 -22.01 -7.84 -4.01
C MET A 225 -21.09 -6.76 -3.40
N ALA A 226 -21.57 -5.50 -3.35
CA ALA A 226 -20.86 -4.38 -2.73
C ALA A 226 -20.56 -4.65 -1.24
N ILE A 227 -19.53 -4.01 -0.67
CA ILE A 227 -19.29 -4.09 0.78
C ILE A 227 -20.39 -3.30 1.51
N GLY A 228 -21.06 -3.95 2.45
CA GLY A 228 -22.15 -3.30 3.18
C GLY A 228 -21.66 -2.25 4.17
N GLN A 229 -22.31 -1.09 4.13
CA GLN A 229 -21.95 0.06 4.95
C GLN A 229 -22.38 -0.13 6.41
N GLY A 230 -21.64 0.46 7.34
CA GLY A 230 -21.95 0.37 8.77
C GLY A 230 -21.81 -1.03 9.37
N GLY A 231 -21.03 -1.92 8.75
CA GLY A 231 -20.84 -3.30 9.21
C GLY A 231 -22.06 -4.20 8.95
N ARG A 232 -22.99 -3.76 8.10
CA ARG A 232 -24.17 -4.53 7.69
C ARG A 232 -23.84 -5.44 6.51
N CYS A 233 -24.54 -6.55 6.41
CA CYS A 233 -24.47 -7.47 5.28
C CYS A 233 -25.80 -8.18 5.05
N GLY A 234 -25.93 -8.88 3.94
CA GLY A 234 -27.16 -9.55 3.54
C GLY A 234 -27.79 -8.89 2.32
N GLU A 235 -28.96 -9.41 1.94
CA GLU A 235 -29.75 -8.88 0.83
C GLU A 235 -30.04 -7.38 1.02
N GLY A 236 -29.79 -6.58 -0.02
CA GLY A 236 -29.94 -5.12 0.02
C GLY A 236 -28.82 -4.36 0.74
N PHE A 237 -28.01 -5.02 1.57
CA PHE A 237 -26.89 -4.40 2.29
C PHE A 237 -25.54 -4.70 1.65
N GLY A 238 -25.40 -5.84 0.97
CA GLY A 238 -24.12 -6.26 0.40
C GLY A 238 -23.39 -7.25 1.30
N ARG A 239 -22.11 -7.49 1.05
CA ARG A 239 -21.30 -8.46 1.79
C ARG A 239 -20.41 -7.80 2.83
N CYS A 240 -19.91 -8.61 3.75
CA CYS A 240 -18.88 -8.19 4.67
C CYS A 240 -17.52 -8.03 4.00
N ALA A 241 -16.68 -7.19 4.61
CA ALA A 241 -15.27 -7.10 4.27
C ALA A 241 -14.59 -8.47 4.37
N SER A 242 -13.52 -8.68 3.59
CA SER A 242 -12.80 -9.94 3.54
C SER A 242 -12.38 -10.40 4.95
N GLY A 243 -12.56 -11.69 5.23
CA GLY A 243 -12.23 -12.26 6.55
C GLY A 243 -13.32 -12.10 7.62
N LEU A 244 -14.48 -11.52 7.29
CA LEU A 244 -15.61 -11.38 8.20
C LEU A 244 -16.77 -12.28 7.80
N CYS A 245 -17.51 -12.73 8.80
CA CYS A 245 -18.71 -13.54 8.69
C CYS A 245 -19.92 -12.62 8.62
N CYS A 246 -20.91 -12.98 7.79
CA CYS A 246 -22.19 -12.30 7.77
C CYS A 246 -23.17 -13.09 8.63
N SER A 247 -23.51 -12.58 9.81
CA SER A 247 -24.43 -13.30 10.71
C SER A 247 -25.83 -13.42 10.12
N LYS A 248 -26.65 -14.30 10.69
CA LYS A 248 -28.08 -14.43 10.32
C LYS A 248 -28.88 -13.13 10.48
N TYR A 249 -28.34 -12.16 11.23
CA TYR A 249 -28.96 -10.87 11.49
C TYR A 249 -28.41 -9.74 10.60
N GLY A 250 -27.54 -10.08 9.65
CA GLY A 250 -26.99 -9.11 8.69
C GLY A 250 -25.90 -8.22 9.27
N TRP A 251 -25.04 -8.77 10.13
CA TRP A 251 -23.90 -8.07 10.73
C TRP A 251 -22.57 -8.75 10.45
N CYS A 252 -21.55 -7.95 10.24
CA CYS A 252 -20.19 -8.37 9.93
C CYS A 252 -19.30 -8.45 11.17
N ASP A 253 -18.82 -9.65 11.49
CA ASP A 253 -17.91 -9.89 12.62
C ASP A 253 -17.12 -11.21 12.43
N LYS A 254 -16.17 -11.51 13.33
CA LYS A 254 -15.38 -12.76 13.36
C LYS A 254 -15.75 -13.69 14.52
N THR A 255 -16.72 -13.32 15.36
CA THR A 255 -17.11 -14.14 16.51
C THR A 255 -17.78 -15.43 16.06
N SER A 256 -17.56 -16.53 16.80
CA SER A 256 -18.14 -17.85 16.49
C SER A 256 -19.68 -17.81 16.43
N SER A 257 -20.32 -16.90 17.16
CA SER A 257 -21.77 -16.64 17.09
C SER A 257 -22.21 -16.03 15.75
N HIS A 258 -21.36 -15.26 15.07
CA HIS A 258 -21.60 -14.68 13.75
C HIS A 258 -21.20 -15.62 12.62
N CYS A 259 -20.15 -16.41 12.83
CA CYS A 259 -19.60 -17.36 11.85
C CYS A 259 -20.26 -18.74 11.87
N GLY A 260 -21.00 -19.07 12.94
CA GLY A 260 -21.64 -20.36 13.15
C GLY A 260 -23.03 -20.49 12.53
N ALA A 261 -23.96 -21.10 13.26
CA ALA A 261 -25.29 -21.44 12.76
C ALA A 261 -26.07 -20.21 12.27
N GLY A 262 -26.43 -20.22 10.98
CA GLY A 262 -27.20 -19.15 10.33
C GLY A 262 -26.34 -18.08 9.64
N CYS A 263 -25.02 -18.23 9.61
CA CYS A 263 -24.16 -17.37 8.81
C CYS A 263 -24.56 -17.39 7.32
N GLN A 264 -24.66 -16.20 6.72
CA GLN A 264 -25.08 -15.99 5.33
C GLN A 264 -23.87 -16.08 4.40
N SER A 265 -23.57 -17.28 3.90
CA SER A 265 -22.36 -17.56 3.09
C SER A 265 -22.28 -16.80 1.76
N LYS A 266 -23.41 -16.31 1.25
CA LYS A 266 -23.47 -15.42 0.08
C LYS A 266 -22.88 -14.03 0.35
N TYR A 267 -22.80 -13.62 1.62
CA TYR A 267 -22.47 -12.27 2.06
C TYR A 267 -21.29 -12.24 3.06
N GLY A 268 -20.68 -13.37 3.39
CA GLY A 268 -19.53 -13.45 4.30
C GLY A 268 -18.98 -14.86 4.39
N ILE A 269 -17.89 -15.04 5.13
CA ILE A 269 -17.28 -16.36 5.35
C ILE A 269 -18.04 -17.07 6.48
N CYS A 270 -18.34 -18.36 6.34
CA CYS A 270 -19.09 -19.13 7.35
C CYS A 270 -18.33 -20.40 7.73
N ASN A 271 -18.57 -20.90 8.95
CA ASN A 271 -17.93 -22.08 9.55
C ASN A 271 -16.41 -21.94 9.77
N ASN A 272 -16.00 -20.81 10.33
CA ASN A 272 -14.61 -20.51 10.70
C ASN A 272 -14.41 -20.65 12.22
#